data_AF-A0A7S1QQG7-F1
#
_entry.id   AF-A0A7S1QQG7-F1
#
_cell.length_a   1.000
_cell.length_b   1.000
_cell.length_c   1.000
_cell.angle_alpha   90.00
_cell.angle_beta   90.00
_cell.angle_gamma   90.00
#
_symmetry.space_group_name_H-M   'P 1'
#
loop_
_entity.id
_entity.type
_entity.pdbx_description
1 polymer ?
#
loop_
_entity_poly.entity_id
_entity_poly.type
_entity_poly.pdbx_seq_one_letter_code
_entity_poly.pdbx_strand_id
1 'polypeptide(L)'
;APPRQRSPPSAMAGLSSPITHFEEEVPVNVRQLDREEVCQPLGVAVTSGHIGTARCVSVRLTDPRDPFFLYSMTLSEDDYGRFKEAHELHVDWNGFPQDLISLLSGAFPTRPDHHGDIDRSTGSVAGPRNVTLRFVTAGTSGEQGTLRIMEPTAFREIELLRLALAKQGDVGQKQYLAERFKFFEAEYHHCFRERAEENSKAAKAVAALREQIEALERERDGLRGQLDREASTAELQRSTDLHALKDAHAVEVKQLRAEADREHAAAEERLRLPQAAGR
;
A
#
# COMPACT_ATOMS: atom_id res chain seq x y z
N ALA A 1 2.30 2.32 -1.93
CA ALA A 1 2.08 1.76 -3.29
C ALA A 1 1.31 0.47 -3.13
N PRO A 2 0.29 0.18 -3.95
CA PRO A 2 -0.35 -1.12 -3.91
C PRO A 2 0.68 -2.19 -4.32
N PRO A 3 0.59 -3.44 -3.81
CA PRO A 3 1.45 -4.50 -4.28
C PRO A 3 1.16 -4.70 -5.77
N ARG A 4 2.18 -4.42 -6.60
CA ARG A 4 2.11 -4.65 -8.04
C ARG A 4 1.83 -6.14 -8.26
N GLN A 5 0.70 -6.43 -8.92
CA GLN A 5 0.46 -7.72 -9.55
C GLN A 5 1.72 -8.13 -10.30
N ARG A 6 2.34 -9.24 -9.89
CA ARG A 6 3.40 -9.89 -10.66
C ARG A 6 2.97 -11.32 -10.87
N SER A 7 2.82 -11.65 -12.15
CA SER A 7 2.34 -12.93 -12.62
C SER A 7 3.21 -14.07 -12.05
N PRO A 8 2.59 -15.16 -11.58
CA PRO A 8 3.31 -16.31 -11.10
C PRO A 8 4.04 -17.05 -12.25
N PRO A 9 5.04 -17.90 -11.94
CA PRO A 9 5.96 -18.43 -12.94
C PRO A 9 5.26 -19.30 -13.98
N SER A 10 5.52 -19.01 -15.25
CA SER A 10 5.24 -19.86 -16.39
C SER A 10 6.32 -20.92 -16.57
N ALA A 11 6.30 -21.95 -15.71
CA ALA A 11 6.78 -23.30 -16.00
C ALA A 11 6.08 -24.23 -14.99
N MET A 12 5.20 -25.11 -15.46
CA MET A 12 4.44 -26.07 -14.65
C MET A 12 4.78 -27.43 -15.22
N ALA A 13 5.06 -28.40 -14.34
CA ALA A 13 5.28 -29.82 -14.63
C ALA A 13 4.79 -30.27 -16.03
N GLY A 14 5.73 -30.39 -16.98
CA GLY A 14 5.50 -30.96 -18.31
C GLY A 14 4.88 -30.03 -19.36
N LEU A 15 4.42 -28.83 -19.00
CA LEU A 15 3.89 -27.85 -19.96
C LEU A 15 4.98 -26.92 -20.50
N SER A 16 5.12 -26.87 -21.82
CA SER A 16 5.88 -25.82 -22.50
C SER A 16 5.07 -24.52 -22.56
N SER A 17 5.76 -23.39 -22.37
CA SER A 17 5.20 -22.03 -22.38
C SER A 17 3.91 -21.83 -21.56
N PRO A 18 3.88 -22.17 -20.25
CA PRO A 18 2.62 -22.24 -19.52
C PRO A 18 2.16 -20.88 -18.97
N ILE A 19 1.08 -20.32 -19.49
CA ILE A 19 0.49 -19.08 -19.00
C ILE A 19 -0.34 -19.38 -17.75
N THR A 20 0.03 -18.81 -16.61
CA THR A 20 -0.79 -18.89 -15.40
C THR A 20 -1.87 -17.82 -15.43
N HIS A 21 -3.12 -18.26 -15.33
CA HIS A 21 -4.29 -17.39 -15.37
C HIS A 21 -4.88 -17.10 -13.99
N PHE A 22 -4.72 -18.04 -13.06
CA PHE A 22 -5.18 -17.93 -11.68
C PHE A 22 -4.15 -18.61 -10.78
N GLU A 23 -3.76 -17.96 -9.69
CA GLU A 23 -2.94 -18.55 -8.63
C GLU A 23 -3.22 -17.80 -7.34
N GLU A 24 -4.12 -18.33 -6.50
CA GLU A 24 -4.53 -17.72 -5.24
C GLU A 24 -4.67 -18.76 -4.14
N GLU A 25 -4.56 -18.31 -2.89
CA GLU A 25 -4.86 -19.09 -1.69
C GLU A 25 -6.34 -18.93 -1.36
N VAL A 26 -7.09 -20.02 -1.40
CA VAL A 26 -8.54 -20.05 -1.22
C VAL A 26 -8.95 -21.03 -0.13
N PRO A 27 -10.02 -20.76 0.64
CA PRO A 27 -10.48 -21.71 1.64
C PRO A 27 -11.12 -22.93 0.96
N VAL A 28 -10.60 -24.11 1.30
CA VAL A 28 -11.07 -25.40 0.77
C VAL A 28 -11.43 -26.30 1.94
N ASN A 29 -12.62 -26.90 1.88
CA ASN A 29 -13.03 -27.93 2.81
C ASN A 29 -12.40 -29.26 2.41
N VAL A 30 -11.45 -29.74 3.21
CA VAL A 30 -10.65 -30.92 2.90
C VAL A 30 -11.13 -32.10 3.74
N ARG A 31 -11.44 -33.22 3.09
CA ARG A 31 -11.74 -34.50 3.74
C ARG A 31 -10.75 -35.57 3.27
N GLN A 32 -9.89 -36.03 4.19
CA GLN A 32 -8.88 -37.05 3.92
C GLN A 32 -9.22 -38.36 4.61
N LEU A 33 -9.28 -39.49 3.88
CA LEU A 33 -9.17 -40.85 4.47
C LEU A 33 -10.00 -41.05 5.76
N ASP A 34 -11.29 -40.72 5.71
CA ASP A 34 -12.26 -40.78 6.82
C ASP A 34 -12.03 -39.84 8.02
N ARG A 35 -11.11 -38.88 7.92
CA ARG A 35 -11.01 -37.75 8.85
C ARG A 35 -12.19 -36.80 8.70
N GLU A 36 -12.42 -36.01 9.75
CA GLU A 36 -13.36 -34.90 9.70
C GLU A 36 -12.98 -33.90 8.61
N GLU A 37 -14.00 -33.27 8.04
CA GLU A 37 -13.84 -32.23 7.05
C GLU A 37 -13.31 -30.96 7.73
N VAL A 38 -12.17 -30.47 7.28
CA VAL A 38 -11.52 -29.27 7.81
C VAL A 38 -11.42 -28.21 6.72
N CYS A 39 -11.92 -27.01 7.01
CA CYS A 39 -11.70 -25.85 6.15
C CYS A 39 -10.27 -25.33 6.38
N GLN A 40 -9.45 -25.37 5.34
CA GLN A 40 -8.09 -24.85 5.38
C GLN A 40 -7.74 -24.11 4.08
N PRO A 41 -6.85 -23.10 4.15
CA PRO A 41 -6.46 -22.39 2.96
C PRO A 41 -5.52 -23.25 2.11
N LEU A 42 -5.85 -23.42 0.84
CA LEU A 42 -5.03 -24.12 -0.14
C LEU A 42 -4.73 -23.21 -1.33
N GLY A 43 -3.53 -23.31 -1.87
CA GLY A 43 -3.16 -22.67 -3.13
C GLY A 43 -3.82 -23.40 -4.30
N VAL A 44 -4.62 -22.68 -5.09
CA VAL A 44 -5.22 -23.17 -6.33
C VAL A 44 -4.60 -22.40 -7.49
N ALA A 45 -4.08 -23.12 -8.48
CA ALA A 45 -3.54 -22.54 -9.70
C ALA A 45 -4.17 -23.13 -10.95
N VAL A 46 -4.48 -22.28 -11.93
CA VAL A 46 -4.97 -22.66 -13.25
C VAL A 46 -4.00 -22.12 -14.30
N THR A 47 -3.42 -23.01 -15.09
CA THR A 47 -2.38 -22.69 -16.08
C THR A 47 -2.69 -23.32 -17.42
N SER A 48 -2.58 -22.58 -18.51
CA SER A 48 -2.66 -23.12 -19.87
C SER A 48 -1.27 -23.25 -20.46
N GLY A 49 -0.96 -24.34 -21.16
CA GLY A 49 0.33 -24.55 -21.79
C GLY A 49 0.23 -25.62 -22.88
N HIS A 50 1.36 -26.23 -23.23
CA HIS A 50 1.39 -27.26 -24.26
C HIS A 50 2.15 -28.50 -23.78
N ILE A 51 1.64 -29.70 -24.05
CA ILE A 51 2.41 -30.95 -23.93
C ILE A 51 2.74 -31.41 -25.35
N GLY A 52 4.02 -31.30 -25.74
CA GLY A 52 4.41 -31.48 -27.14
C GLY A 52 3.72 -30.42 -28.01
N THR A 53 2.83 -30.84 -28.89
CA THR A 53 2.03 -29.97 -29.76
C THR A 53 0.60 -29.75 -29.25
N ALA A 54 0.14 -30.50 -28.26
CA ALA A 54 -1.23 -30.45 -27.77
C ALA A 54 -1.40 -29.32 -26.75
N ARG A 55 -2.41 -28.46 -26.94
CA ARG A 55 -2.80 -27.45 -25.94
C ARG A 55 -3.36 -28.17 -24.72
N CYS A 56 -2.98 -27.68 -23.54
CA CYS A 56 -3.36 -28.28 -22.27
C CYS A 56 -3.71 -27.22 -21.25
N VAL A 57 -4.60 -27.57 -20.33
CA VAL A 57 -4.99 -26.78 -19.16
C VAL A 57 -4.70 -27.62 -17.93
N SER A 58 -3.95 -27.06 -17.00
CA SER A 58 -3.58 -27.72 -15.76
C SER A 58 -4.19 -26.97 -14.57
N VAL A 59 -4.83 -27.73 -13.68
CA VAL A 59 -5.31 -27.27 -12.39
C VAL A 59 -4.46 -27.90 -11.32
N ARG A 60 -3.88 -27.09 -10.44
CA ARG A 60 -3.02 -27.53 -9.35
C ARG A 60 -3.56 -27.07 -8.00
N LEU A 61 -3.48 -27.96 -7.02
CA LEU A 61 -3.83 -27.72 -5.63
C LEU A 61 -2.60 -27.99 -4.74
N THR A 62 -2.27 -27.03 -3.89
CA THR A 62 -1.09 -27.05 -3.00
C THR A 62 -1.44 -26.60 -1.59
N ASP A 63 -0.72 -27.06 -0.59
CA ASP A 63 -0.83 -26.57 0.79
C ASP A 63 0.40 -25.72 1.13
N PRO A 64 0.25 -24.42 1.48
CA PRO A 64 1.36 -23.58 1.91
C PRO A 64 2.12 -24.12 3.13
N ARG A 65 1.48 -24.97 3.95
CA ARG A 65 2.04 -25.54 5.18
C ARG A 65 2.68 -26.90 4.97
N ASP A 66 2.35 -27.59 3.88
CA ASP A 66 2.92 -28.88 3.51
C ASP A 66 3.45 -28.84 2.07
N PRO A 67 4.78 -28.67 1.87
CA PRO A 67 5.41 -28.67 0.56
C PRO A 67 5.18 -29.97 -0.23
N PHE A 68 4.80 -31.06 0.45
CA PHE A 68 4.55 -32.35 -0.17
C PHE A 68 3.09 -32.54 -0.61
N PHE A 69 2.19 -31.66 -0.20
CA PHE A 69 0.81 -31.63 -0.67
C PHE A 69 0.78 -31.01 -2.07
N LEU A 70 0.82 -31.86 -3.08
CA LEU A 70 0.80 -31.45 -4.48
C LEU A 70 -0.12 -32.38 -5.28
N TYR A 71 -1.26 -31.84 -5.68
CA TYR A 71 -2.24 -32.51 -6.53
C TYR A 71 -2.42 -31.71 -7.81
N SER A 72 -2.51 -32.39 -8.94
CA SER A 72 -2.81 -31.72 -10.20
C SER A 72 -3.60 -32.60 -11.16
N MET A 73 -4.34 -31.91 -12.03
CA MET A 73 -4.97 -32.47 -13.21
C MET A 73 -4.39 -31.72 -14.41
N THR A 74 -4.08 -32.44 -15.48
CA THR A 74 -3.83 -31.84 -16.79
C THR A 74 -4.83 -32.39 -17.78
N LEU A 75 -5.56 -31.49 -18.43
CA LEU A 75 -6.52 -31.80 -19.48
C LEU A 75 -5.94 -31.33 -20.81
N SER A 76 -5.88 -32.23 -21.80
CA SER A 76 -5.48 -31.88 -23.17
C SER A 76 -6.71 -31.45 -24.00
N GLU A 77 -6.49 -30.69 -25.06
CA GLU A 77 -7.54 -30.32 -26.01
C GLU A 77 -8.17 -31.56 -26.67
N ASP A 78 -7.36 -32.59 -26.94
CA ASP A 78 -7.82 -33.86 -27.53
C ASP A 78 -8.75 -34.64 -26.59
N ASP A 79 -8.49 -34.60 -25.28
CA ASP A 79 -9.31 -35.26 -24.26
C ASP A 79 -10.53 -34.42 -23.84
N TYR A 80 -10.58 -33.14 -24.23
CA TYR A 80 -11.63 -32.21 -23.82
C TYR A 80 -13.02 -32.67 -24.23
N GLY A 81 -13.19 -33.33 -25.39
CA GLY A 81 -14.50 -33.81 -25.83
C GLY A 81 -15.15 -34.77 -24.82
N ARG A 82 -14.39 -35.74 -24.31
CA ARG A 82 -14.86 -36.69 -23.30
C ARG A 82 -15.10 -36.02 -21.96
N PHE A 83 -14.22 -35.10 -21.58
CA PHE A 83 -14.37 -34.31 -20.37
C PHE A 83 -15.65 -33.45 -20.41
N LYS A 84 -15.89 -32.77 -21.55
CA LYS A 84 -17.07 -31.95 -21.80
C LYS A 84 -18.35 -32.76 -21.65
N GLU A 85 -18.42 -33.95 -22.24
CA GLU A 85 -19.57 -34.85 -22.12
C GLU A 85 -19.77 -35.34 -20.68
N ALA A 86 -18.69 -35.78 -20.00
CA ALA A 86 -18.76 -36.32 -18.63
C ALA A 86 -19.17 -35.29 -17.57
N HIS A 87 -18.95 -34.01 -17.85
CA HIS A 87 -19.28 -32.88 -16.99
C HIS A 87 -20.45 -32.03 -17.52
N GLU A 88 -21.11 -32.48 -18.60
CA GLU A 88 -22.23 -31.77 -19.25
C GLU A 88 -21.93 -30.28 -19.52
N LEU A 89 -20.68 -29.99 -19.89
CA LEU A 89 -20.24 -28.62 -20.10
C LEU A 89 -20.77 -28.07 -21.42
N HIS A 90 -21.26 -26.84 -21.38
CA HIS A 90 -21.76 -26.15 -22.57
C HIS A 90 -20.69 -25.35 -23.31
N VAL A 91 -19.52 -25.14 -22.71
CA VAL A 91 -18.41 -24.35 -23.28
C VAL A 91 -17.47 -25.16 -24.16
N ASP A 92 -16.81 -24.49 -25.09
CA ASP A 92 -15.72 -25.06 -25.88
C ASP A 92 -14.39 -25.02 -25.11
N TRP A 93 -13.34 -25.54 -25.73
CA TRP A 93 -12.00 -25.57 -25.13
C TRP A 93 -11.48 -24.18 -24.74
N ASN A 94 -11.75 -23.16 -25.57
CA ASN A 94 -11.24 -21.81 -25.31
C ASN A 94 -12.01 -21.10 -24.18
N GLY A 95 -13.32 -21.36 -24.05
CA GLY A 95 -14.14 -20.83 -22.98
C GLY A 95 -13.91 -21.50 -21.63
N PHE A 96 -13.56 -22.80 -21.61
CA PHE A 96 -13.46 -23.57 -20.37
C PHE A 96 -12.52 -22.96 -19.30
N PRO A 97 -11.27 -22.56 -19.60
CA PRO A 97 -10.39 -21.96 -18.59
C PRO A 97 -10.96 -20.67 -18.02
N GLN A 98 -11.58 -19.83 -18.86
CA GLN A 98 -12.15 -18.55 -18.44
C GLN A 98 -13.35 -18.74 -17.52
N ASP A 99 -14.24 -19.69 -17.84
CA ASP A 99 -15.39 -20.01 -17.01
C ASP A 99 -14.96 -20.66 -15.69
N LEU A 100 -13.96 -21.55 -15.72
CA LEU A 100 -13.37 -22.13 -14.50
C LEU A 100 -12.81 -21.03 -13.60
N ILE A 101 -12.03 -20.10 -14.15
CA ILE A 101 -11.49 -18.97 -13.38
C ILE A 101 -12.62 -18.09 -12.85
N SER A 102 -13.66 -17.83 -13.66
CA SER A 102 -14.80 -17.04 -13.21
C SER A 102 -15.55 -17.71 -12.05
N LEU A 103 -15.65 -19.04 -12.04
CA LEU A 103 -16.19 -19.80 -10.91
C LEU A 103 -15.30 -19.70 -9.67
N LEU A 104 -13.98 -19.83 -9.83
CA LEU A 104 -13.01 -19.76 -8.72
C LEU A 104 -12.89 -18.34 -8.13
N SER A 105 -12.84 -17.32 -8.98
CA SER A 105 -12.78 -15.91 -8.59
C SER A 105 -14.11 -15.41 -8.04
N GLY A 106 -15.24 -15.93 -8.55
CA GLY A 106 -16.58 -15.61 -8.03
C GLY A 106 -16.82 -16.17 -6.63
N ALA A 107 -16.16 -17.28 -6.29
CA ALA A 107 -16.24 -17.94 -4.99
C ALA A 107 -15.67 -17.09 -3.85
N PHE A 108 -14.69 -16.24 -4.14
CA PHE A 108 -13.96 -15.47 -3.13
C PHE A 108 -13.72 -14.04 -3.63
N PRO A 109 -14.46 -13.03 -3.13
CA PRO A 109 -14.11 -11.63 -3.36
C PRO A 109 -12.87 -11.30 -2.52
N THR A 110 -11.69 -11.77 -2.93
CA THR A 110 -10.42 -11.55 -2.21
C THR A 110 -9.96 -10.09 -2.30
N ARG A 111 -10.74 -9.18 -2.90
CA ARG A 111 -10.40 -7.77 -3.06
C ARG A 111 -11.57 -6.87 -2.68
N PRO A 112 -11.42 -6.00 -1.67
CA PRO A 112 -12.41 -4.95 -1.36
C PRO A 112 -12.53 -3.88 -2.47
N ASP A 113 -11.67 -3.92 -3.49
CA ASP A 113 -11.55 -2.88 -4.52
C ASP A 113 -12.33 -3.17 -5.80
N HIS A 114 -12.88 -4.38 -5.96
CA HIS A 114 -13.73 -4.74 -7.09
C HIS A 114 -15.20 -4.60 -6.68
N HIS A 115 -15.63 -3.36 -6.46
CA HIS A 115 -17.05 -3.05 -6.65
C HIS A 115 -17.41 -3.42 -8.08
N GLY A 116 -18.44 -4.26 -8.25
CA GLY A 116 -18.83 -4.83 -9.52
C GLY A 116 -18.90 -3.77 -10.63
N ASP A 117 -17.89 -3.77 -11.49
CA ASP A 117 -17.99 -3.13 -12.78
C ASP A 117 -18.89 -4.02 -13.61
N ILE A 118 -20.13 -3.55 -13.78
CA ILE A 118 -21.08 -4.08 -14.73
C ILE A 118 -20.45 -3.94 -16.12
N ASP A 119 -19.92 -5.03 -16.66
CA ASP A 119 -19.59 -5.11 -18.08
C ASP A 119 -20.90 -5.05 -18.88
N ARG A 120 -21.26 -3.84 -19.32
CA ARG A 120 -22.45 -3.55 -20.12
C ARG A 120 -22.35 -4.12 -21.55
N SER A 121 -21.29 -4.84 -21.91
CA SER A 121 -21.10 -5.37 -23.26
C SER A 121 -21.51 -6.83 -23.45
N THR A 122 -21.70 -7.61 -22.36
CA THR A 122 -21.97 -9.07 -22.46
C THR A 122 -23.28 -9.54 -21.84
N GLY A 123 -24.06 -8.70 -21.15
CA GLY A 123 -25.37 -9.07 -20.60
C GLY A 123 -25.34 -10.19 -19.55
N SER A 124 -24.15 -10.59 -19.08
CA SER A 124 -23.97 -11.61 -18.05
C SER A 124 -23.84 -10.93 -16.69
N VAL A 125 -24.89 -11.03 -15.87
CA VAL A 125 -24.88 -10.56 -14.48
C VAL A 125 -24.08 -11.56 -13.65
N ALA A 126 -22.75 -11.42 -13.63
CA ALA A 126 -21.90 -12.16 -12.71
C ALA A 126 -21.83 -11.41 -11.36
N GLY A 127 -22.90 -11.51 -10.57
CA GLY A 127 -22.79 -11.25 -9.14
C GLY A 127 -21.83 -12.25 -8.48
N PRO A 128 -21.30 -11.97 -7.27
CA PRO A 128 -20.44 -12.92 -6.56
C PRO A 128 -21.20 -14.23 -6.37
N ARG A 129 -20.71 -15.30 -7.03
CA ARG A 129 -21.30 -16.62 -6.90
C ARG A 129 -20.83 -17.19 -5.58
N ASN A 130 -21.74 -17.34 -4.63
CA ASN A 130 -21.43 -18.00 -3.37
C ASN A 130 -21.10 -19.47 -3.68
N VAL A 131 -19.81 -19.80 -3.68
CA VAL A 131 -19.30 -21.11 -4.07
C VAL A 131 -18.35 -21.60 -2.99
N THR A 132 -18.42 -22.89 -2.69
CA THR A 132 -17.57 -23.58 -1.72
C THR A 132 -16.74 -24.62 -2.43
N LEU A 133 -15.43 -24.64 -2.15
CA LEU A 133 -14.53 -25.66 -2.68
C LEU A 133 -14.42 -26.81 -1.68
N ARG A 134 -14.60 -28.05 -2.16
CA ARG A 134 -14.43 -29.26 -1.35
C ARG A 134 -13.43 -30.20 -2.03
N PHE A 135 -12.39 -30.59 -1.31
CA PHE A 135 -11.40 -31.56 -1.80
C PHE A 135 -11.49 -32.85 -1.00
N VAL A 136 -11.73 -33.97 -1.69
CA VAL A 136 -11.89 -35.29 -1.07
C VAL A 136 -10.85 -36.24 -1.65
N THR A 137 -10.00 -36.82 -0.81
CA THR A 137 -9.06 -37.87 -1.27
C THR A 137 -9.75 -39.24 -1.25
N ALA A 138 -9.60 -40.02 -2.32
CA ALA A 138 -10.17 -41.37 -2.42
C ALA A 138 -9.12 -42.46 -2.14
N GLY A 139 -9.57 -43.58 -1.57
CA GLY A 139 -8.74 -44.77 -1.32
C GLY A 139 -7.78 -44.62 -0.13
N THR A 140 -7.15 -45.72 0.27
CA THR A 140 -6.22 -45.79 1.43
C THR A 140 -4.86 -45.14 1.16
N SER A 141 -4.48 -44.95 -0.11
CA SER A 141 -3.18 -44.40 -0.52
C SER A 141 -3.18 -42.88 -0.69
N GLY A 142 -4.36 -42.25 -0.82
CA GLY A 142 -4.48 -40.81 -1.07
C GLY A 142 -3.87 -40.34 -2.40
N GLU A 143 -3.64 -41.26 -3.34
CA GLU A 143 -3.00 -40.97 -4.64
C GLU A 143 -3.90 -40.17 -5.59
N GLN A 144 -5.21 -40.19 -5.35
CA GLN A 144 -6.18 -39.42 -6.12
C GLN A 144 -7.08 -38.62 -5.18
N GLY A 145 -7.43 -37.42 -5.59
CA GLY A 145 -8.42 -36.59 -4.93
C GLY A 145 -9.35 -35.93 -5.91
N THR A 146 -10.56 -35.60 -5.48
CA THR A 146 -11.56 -34.91 -6.28
C THR A 146 -11.78 -33.53 -5.69
N LEU A 147 -11.48 -32.49 -6.48
CA LEU A 147 -11.83 -31.12 -6.18
C LEU A 147 -13.24 -30.84 -6.72
N ARG A 148 -14.16 -30.44 -5.86
CA ARG A 148 -15.56 -30.18 -6.17
C ARG A 148 -15.86 -28.71 -5.92
N ILE A 149 -16.50 -28.09 -6.88
CA ILE A 149 -16.99 -26.72 -6.83
C ILE A 149 -18.48 -26.80 -6.54
N MET A 150 -18.88 -26.37 -5.34
CA MET A 150 -20.25 -26.52 -4.84
C MET A 150 -20.91 -25.16 -4.71
N GLU A 151 -22.16 -25.02 -5.15
CA GLU A 151 -22.99 -23.85 -4.91
C GLU A 151 -24.03 -24.16 -3.83
N PRO A 152 -23.93 -23.57 -2.62
CA PRO A 152 -25.00 -23.65 -1.64
C PRO A 152 -26.23 -22.88 -2.13
N THR A 153 -27.36 -23.59 -2.21
CA THR A 153 -28.69 -22.99 -2.39
C THR A 153 -29.46 -23.01 -1.07
N ALA A 154 -30.62 -22.34 -1.01
CA ALA A 154 -31.48 -22.36 0.18
C ALA A 154 -31.94 -23.78 0.60
N PHE A 155 -31.88 -24.75 -0.32
CA PHE A 155 -32.33 -26.11 -0.08
C PHE A 155 -31.18 -27.13 0.04
N ARG A 156 -30.16 -27.05 -0.82
CA ARG A 156 -29.07 -28.02 -0.89
C ARG A 156 -27.79 -27.43 -1.50
N GLU A 157 -26.69 -28.16 -1.38
CA GLU A 157 -25.49 -27.92 -2.17
C GLU A 157 -25.65 -28.54 -3.58
N ILE A 158 -25.36 -27.77 -4.61
CA ILE A 158 -25.33 -28.23 -6.00
C ILE A 158 -23.87 -28.33 -6.44
N GLU A 159 -23.46 -29.47 -6.98
CA GLU A 159 -22.13 -29.59 -7.60
C GLU A 159 -22.15 -28.93 -8.97
N LEU A 160 -21.32 -27.90 -9.14
CA LEU A 160 -21.15 -27.20 -10.42
C LEU A 160 -20.09 -27.88 -11.29
N LEU A 161 -19.00 -28.32 -10.68
CA LEU A 161 -17.90 -28.96 -11.36
C LEU A 161 -17.16 -29.89 -10.40
N ARG A 162 -16.66 -31.01 -10.92
CA ARG A 162 -15.76 -31.91 -10.19
C ARG A 162 -14.52 -32.15 -11.04
N LEU A 163 -13.36 -32.15 -10.41
CA LEU A 163 -12.07 -32.34 -11.07
C LEU A 163 -11.33 -33.46 -10.34
N ALA A 164 -10.97 -34.52 -11.05
CA ALA A 164 -10.10 -35.58 -10.54
C ALA A 164 -8.62 -35.15 -10.64
N LEU A 165 -7.98 -34.90 -9.50
CA LEU A 165 -6.58 -34.55 -9.40
C LEU A 165 -5.76 -35.74 -8.90
N ALA A 166 -4.60 -35.95 -9.50
CA ALA A 166 -3.65 -36.97 -9.06
C ALA A 166 -2.57 -36.35 -8.17
N LYS A 167 -2.22 -37.04 -7.10
CA LYS A 167 -1.04 -36.72 -6.28
C LYS A 167 0.20 -36.87 -7.14
N GLN A 168 1.07 -35.86 -7.11
CA GLN A 168 2.31 -35.92 -7.87
C GLN A 168 3.32 -36.83 -7.16
N GLY A 169 3.94 -37.73 -7.93
CA GLY A 169 5.04 -38.56 -7.44
C GLY A 169 6.36 -37.78 -7.32
N ASP A 170 7.39 -38.46 -6.82
CA ASP A 170 8.72 -37.89 -6.55
C ASP A 170 9.28 -36.99 -7.66
N VAL A 171 9.17 -37.41 -8.92
CA VAL A 171 9.74 -36.66 -10.05
C VAL A 171 9.00 -35.34 -10.24
N GLY A 172 7.66 -35.36 -10.31
CA GLY A 172 6.84 -34.16 -10.46
C GLY A 172 6.95 -33.22 -9.26
N GLN A 173 7.05 -33.79 -8.05
CA GLN A 173 7.25 -33.04 -6.83
C GLN A 173 8.61 -32.33 -6.78
N LYS A 174 9.70 -33.03 -7.12
CA LYS A 174 11.05 -32.42 -7.18
C LYS A 174 11.13 -31.33 -8.25
N GLN A 175 10.50 -31.53 -9.40
CA GLN A 175 10.41 -30.52 -10.46
C GLN A 175 9.68 -29.27 -9.95
N TYR A 176 8.49 -29.44 -9.37
CA TYR A 176 7.71 -28.33 -8.81
C TYR A 176 8.50 -27.55 -7.74
N LEU A 177 9.11 -28.25 -6.79
CA LEU A 177 9.86 -27.61 -5.71
C LEU A 177 11.10 -26.87 -6.24
N ALA A 178 11.83 -27.45 -7.20
CA ALA A 178 12.99 -26.81 -7.81
C ALA A 178 12.60 -25.57 -8.60
N GLU A 179 11.48 -25.60 -9.32
CA GLU A 179 10.94 -24.45 -10.05
C GLU A 179 10.51 -23.34 -9.09
N ARG A 180 9.77 -23.67 -8.03
CA ARG A 180 9.34 -22.70 -7.02
C ARG A 180 10.52 -22.10 -6.27
N PHE A 181 11.53 -22.91 -5.95
CA PHE A 181 12.77 -22.43 -5.36
C PHE A 181 13.46 -21.39 -6.25
N LYS A 182 13.70 -21.71 -7.52
CA LYS A 182 14.32 -20.78 -8.48
C LYS A 182 13.52 -19.49 -8.65
N PHE A 183 12.19 -19.60 -8.71
CA PHE A 183 11.31 -18.44 -8.81
C PHE A 183 11.46 -17.52 -7.60
N PHE A 184 11.33 -18.08 -6.38
CA PHE A 184 11.42 -17.27 -5.16
C PHE A 184 12.83 -16.76 -4.91
N GLU A 185 13.88 -17.47 -5.32
CA GLU A 185 15.26 -17.00 -5.28
C GLU A 185 15.44 -15.77 -6.18
N ALA A 186 14.95 -15.83 -7.43
CA ALA A 186 15.01 -14.71 -8.36
C ALA A 186 14.20 -13.50 -7.86
N GLU A 187 12.99 -13.72 -7.35
CA GLU A 187 12.15 -12.66 -6.79
C GLU A 187 12.77 -12.05 -5.52
N TYR A 188 13.37 -12.87 -4.66
CA TYR A 188 14.09 -12.39 -3.48
C TYR A 188 15.24 -11.45 -3.88
N HIS A 189 16.07 -11.86 -4.84
CA HIS A 189 17.17 -11.03 -5.33
C HIS A 189 16.69 -9.77 -6.07
N HIS A 190 15.56 -9.85 -6.78
CA HIS A 190 14.93 -8.68 -7.39
C HIS A 190 14.49 -7.68 -6.32
N CYS A 191 13.65 -8.11 -5.37
CA CYS A 191 13.15 -7.26 -4.28
C CYS A 191 14.28 -6.69 -3.43
N PHE A 192 15.33 -7.48 -3.17
CA PHE A 192 16.50 -7.02 -2.43
C PHE A 192 17.21 -5.85 -3.14
N ARG A 193 17.41 -5.95 -4.47
CA ARG A 193 18.01 -4.88 -5.27
C ARG A 193 17.14 -3.64 -5.33
N GLU A 194 15.85 -3.81 -5.60
CA GLU A 194 14.88 -2.71 -5.63
C GLU A 194 14.87 -1.97 -4.29
N ARG A 195 14.86 -2.72 -3.18
CA ARG A 195 14.92 -2.14 -1.84
C ARG A 195 16.23 -1.41 -1.55
N ALA A 196 17.36 -1.93 -2.02
CA ALA A 196 18.65 -1.27 -1.88
C ALA A 196 18.70 0.06 -2.65
N GLU A 197 18.12 0.10 -3.86
CA GLU A 197 18.00 1.31 -4.66
C GLU A 197 17.07 2.35 -4.03
N GLU A 198 15.89 1.92 -3.55
CA GLU A 198 14.96 2.77 -2.81
C GLU A 198 15.64 3.37 -1.56
N ASN A 199 16.36 2.54 -0.80
CA ASN A 199 17.04 2.98 0.40
C ASN A 199 18.17 3.98 0.07
N SER A 200 18.90 3.77 -1.02
CA SER A 200 19.91 4.72 -1.51
C SER A 200 19.29 6.06 -1.92
N LYS A 201 18.16 6.04 -2.63
CA LYS A 201 17.41 7.26 -2.99
C LYS A 201 16.89 7.98 -1.74
N ALA A 202 16.33 7.25 -0.79
CA ALA A 202 15.85 7.79 0.47
C ALA A 202 16.99 8.41 1.29
N ALA A 203 18.15 7.75 1.38
CA ALA A 203 19.32 8.27 2.08
C ALA A 203 19.81 9.59 1.47
N LYS A 204 19.86 9.70 0.14
CA LYS A 204 20.21 10.95 -0.56
C LYS A 204 19.19 12.05 -0.30
N ALA A 205 17.90 11.73 -0.34
CA ALA A 205 16.83 12.69 -0.06
C ALA A 205 16.91 13.20 1.39
N VAL A 206 17.18 12.32 2.36
CA VAL A 206 17.39 12.72 3.77
C VAL A 206 18.62 13.62 3.91
N ALA A 207 19.73 13.32 3.23
CA ALA A 207 20.92 14.16 3.27
C ALA A 207 20.64 15.57 2.71
N ALA A 208 19.98 15.66 1.56
CA ALA A 208 19.62 16.94 0.95
C ALA A 208 18.67 17.77 1.83
N LEU A 209 17.67 17.13 2.45
CA LEU A 209 16.76 17.80 3.38
C LEU A 209 17.48 18.29 4.64
N ARG A 210 18.45 17.53 5.17
CA ARG A 210 19.28 17.96 6.30
C ARG A 210 20.10 19.20 5.95
N GLU A 211 20.75 19.21 4.78
CA GLU A 211 21.51 20.37 4.30
C GLU A 211 20.61 21.61 4.15
N GLN A 212 19.39 21.44 3.64
CA GLN A 212 18.42 22.53 3.52
C GLN A 212 17.96 23.06 4.88
N ILE A 213 17.75 22.17 5.87
CA ILE A 213 17.43 22.58 7.25
C ILE A 213 18.59 23.40 7.83
N GLU A 214 19.83 22.92 7.71
CA GLU A 214 21.01 23.65 8.20
C GLU A 214 21.17 25.02 7.54
N ALA A 215 20.85 25.13 6.24
CA ALA A 215 20.88 26.40 5.52
C ALA A 215 19.82 27.39 6.05
N LEU A 216 18.59 26.91 6.24
CA LEU A 216 17.49 27.72 6.79
C LEU A 216 17.74 28.11 8.25
N GLU A 217 18.37 27.26 9.05
CA GLU A 217 18.76 27.58 10.43
C GLU A 217 19.82 28.68 10.46
N ARG A 218 20.84 28.60 9.59
CA ARG A 218 21.84 29.67 9.44
C ARG A 218 21.23 31.00 9.00
N GLU A 219 20.29 30.97 8.06
CA GLU A 219 19.58 32.17 7.62
C GLU A 219 18.74 32.77 8.75
N ARG A 220 17.96 31.94 9.46
CA ARG A 220 17.18 32.36 10.64
C ARG A 220 18.06 33.02 11.70
N ASP A 221 19.20 32.42 12.01
CA ASP A 221 20.11 32.95 13.03
C ASP A 221 20.78 34.25 12.57
N GLY A 222 21.08 34.37 11.27
CA GLY A 222 21.53 35.62 10.65
C GLY A 222 20.50 36.74 10.76
N LEU A 223 19.24 36.48 10.41
CA LEU A 223 18.14 37.44 10.52
C LEU A 223 17.84 37.83 11.96
N ARG A 224 17.85 36.88 12.90
CA ARG A 224 17.73 37.19 14.35
C ARG A 224 18.85 38.11 14.81
N GLY A 225 20.09 37.81 14.45
CA GLY A 225 21.22 38.67 14.79
C GLY A 225 21.16 40.05 14.14
N GLN A 226 20.56 40.21 12.96
CA GLN A 226 20.30 41.53 12.36
C GLN A 226 19.23 42.28 13.14
N LEU A 227 18.11 41.63 13.45
CA LEU A 227 17.02 42.21 14.23
C LEU A 227 17.48 42.68 15.61
N ASP A 228 18.31 41.89 16.31
CA ASP A 228 18.86 42.26 17.62
C ASP A 228 19.79 43.48 17.53
N ARG A 229 20.59 43.58 16.47
CA ARG A 229 21.45 44.75 16.23
C ARG A 229 20.61 45.98 15.94
N GLU A 230 19.61 45.88 15.07
CA GLU A 230 18.70 46.97 14.75
C GLU A 230 17.94 47.45 15.99
N ALA A 231 17.39 46.52 16.78
CA ALA A 231 16.74 46.82 18.06
C ALA A 231 17.69 47.55 19.02
N SER A 232 18.92 47.05 19.19
CA SER A 232 19.93 47.70 20.05
C SER A 232 20.30 49.10 19.57
N THR A 233 20.45 49.29 18.26
CA THR A 233 20.74 50.63 17.68
C THR A 233 19.57 51.59 17.87
N ALA A 234 18.33 51.13 17.66
CA ALA A 234 17.13 51.92 17.87
C ALA A 234 16.94 52.27 19.36
N GLU A 235 17.23 51.34 20.27
CA GLU A 235 17.22 51.62 21.72
C GLU A 235 18.27 52.64 22.13
N LEU A 236 19.49 52.53 21.60
CA LEU A 236 20.56 53.50 21.85
C LEU A 236 20.17 54.88 21.33
N GLN A 237 19.68 54.97 20.10
CA GLN A 237 19.18 56.22 19.50
C GLN A 237 18.05 56.82 20.33
N ARG A 238 17.06 56.01 20.72
CA ARG A 238 15.96 56.46 21.58
C ARG A 238 16.48 56.99 22.92
N SER A 239 17.47 56.33 23.51
CA SER A 239 18.10 56.77 24.75
C SER A 239 18.83 58.10 24.57
N THR A 240 19.60 58.27 23.48
CA THR A 240 20.30 59.53 23.19
C THR A 240 19.32 60.67 22.95
N ASP A 241 18.25 60.43 22.21
CA ASP A 241 17.21 61.44 21.92
C ASP A 241 16.49 61.86 23.20
N LEU A 242 16.19 60.90 24.08
CA LEU A 242 15.55 61.17 25.37
C LEU A 242 16.47 61.96 26.31
N HIS A 243 17.78 61.71 26.28
CA HIS A 243 18.76 62.53 26.99
C HIS A 243 18.83 63.96 26.42
N ALA A 244 18.93 64.11 25.10
CA ALA A 244 18.95 65.42 24.45
C ALA A 244 17.67 66.23 24.76
N LEU A 245 16.50 65.60 24.76
CA LEU A 245 15.24 66.24 25.12
C LEU A 245 15.21 66.67 26.60
N LYS A 246 15.72 65.83 27.51
CA LYS A 246 15.83 66.17 28.94
C LYS A 246 16.77 67.36 29.16
N ASP A 247 17.90 67.40 28.46
CA ASP A 247 18.86 68.49 28.56
C ASP A 247 18.27 69.80 28.02
N ALA A 248 17.60 69.75 26.87
CA ALA A 248 16.88 70.91 26.31
C ALA A 248 15.80 71.43 27.27
N HIS A 249 14.99 70.52 27.84
CA HIS A 249 13.98 70.89 28.82
C HIS A 249 14.59 71.47 30.11
N ALA A 250 15.73 70.93 30.57
CA ALA A 250 16.44 71.47 31.73
C ALA A 250 16.96 72.89 31.48
N VAL A 251 17.37 73.22 30.25
CA VAL A 251 17.76 74.58 29.85
C VAL A 251 16.53 75.50 29.83
N GLU A 252 15.43 75.06 29.23
CA GLU A 252 14.18 75.84 29.16
C GLU A 252 13.62 76.14 30.56
N VAL A 253 13.57 75.15 31.46
CA VAL A 253 13.13 75.35 32.84
C VAL A 253 14.04 76.33 33.59
N LYS A 254 15.36 76.30 33.34
CA LYS A 254 16.29 77.28 33.93
C LYS A 254 16.03 78.69 33.39
N GLN A 255 15.73 78.84 32.10
CA GLN A 255 15.39 80.13 31.48
C GLN A 255 14.09 80.69 32.06
N LEU A 256 13.02 79.89 32.10
CA LEU A 256 11.73 80.30 32.66
C LEU A 256 11.84 80.68 34.14
N ARG A 257 12.64 79.96 34.94
CA ARG A 257 12.92 80.34 36.34
C ARG A 257 13.65 81.68 36.42
N ALA A 258 14.69 81.87 35.62
CA ALA A 258 15.43 83.13 35.60
C ALA A 258 14.54 84.30 35.15
N GLU A 259 13.62 84.07 34.22
CA GLU A 259 12.62 85.07 33.79
C GLU A 259 11.60 85.36 34.90
N ALA A 260 11.04 84.33 35.54
CA ALA A 260 10.13 84.50 36.67
C ALA A 260 10.80 85.22 37.85
N ASP A 261 12.06 84.90 38.17
CA ASP A 261 12.84 85.58 39.21
C ASP A 261 13.08 87.07 38.85
N ARG A 262 13.34 87.37 37.58
CA ARG A 262 13.44 88.77 37.09
C ARG A 262 12.12 89.50 37.17
N GLU A 263 11.02 88.87 36.78
CA GLU A 263 9.68 89.46 36.88
C GLU A 263 9.29 89.68 38.34
N HIS A 264 9.60 88.76 39.23
CA HIS A 264 9.37 88.89 40.67
C HIS A 264 10.22 90.03 41.26
N ALA A 265 11.50 90.14 40.89
CA ALA A 265 12.35 91.24 41.29
C ALA A 265 11.83 92.60 40.78
N ALA A 266 11.38 92.67 39.52
CA ALA A 266 10.79 93.88 38.94
C ALA A 266 9.43 94.23 39.59
N ALA A 267 8.61 93.24 39.96
CA ALA A 267 7.36 93.45 40.68
C ALA A 267 7.60 93.94 42.12
N GLU A 268 8.59 93.37 42.82
CA GLU A 268 9.03 93.86 44.12
C GLU A 268 9.58 95.30 44.05
N GLU A 269 10.31 95.64 42.99
CA GLU A 269 10.80 97.00 42.74
C GLU A 269 9.66 97.98 42.44
N ARG A 270 8.64 97.56 41.68
CA ARG A 270 7.41 98.36 41.46
C ARG A 270 6.60 98.56 42.73
N LEU A 271 6.58 97.58 43.64
CA LEU A 271 5.93 97.70 44.95
C LEU A 271 6.71 98.64 45.89
N ARG A 272 8.02 98.85 45.64
CA ARG A 272 8.90 99.77 46.38
C ARG A 272 8.85 101.22 45.89
N LEU A 273 8.22 101.52 44.76
CA LEU A 273 7.95 102.90 44.36
C LEU A 273 6.77 103.47 45.19
N PRO A 274 6.84 104.72 45.70
CA PRO A 274 6.10 105.09 46.89
C PRO A 274 4.63 105.41 46.61
N GLN A 275 3.73 104.83 47.43
CA GLN A 275 2.60 105.60 47.96
C GLN A 275 3.16 106.70 48.87
N ALA A 276 3.68 107.77 48.28
CA ALA A 276 4.04 109.01 48.98
C ALA A 276 3.85 110.21 48.04
N ALA A 277 2.67 110.29 47.41
CA ALA A 277 2.05 111.56 47.07
C ALA A 277 0.77 111.65 47.90
N GLY A 278 0.86 112.31 49.06
CA GLY A 278 -0.33 112.53 49.88
C GLY A 278 -0.12 112.79 51.36
N ARG A 279 0.72 113.78 51.69
CA ARG A 279 0.43 114.94 52.58
C ARG A 279 1.67 115.44 53.29
#